data_AF-Q2R1P1-F1
#
_entry.id   AF-Q2R1P1-F1
#
_cell.length_a   1.000
_cell.length_b   1.000
_cell.length_c   1.000
_cell.angle_alpha   90.00
_cell.angle_beta   90.00
_cell.angle_gamma   90.00
#
_symmetry.space_group_name_H-M   'P 1'
#
loop_
_entity.id
_entity.type
_entity.pdbx_description
1 polymer ?
#
loop_
_entity_poly.entity_id
_entity_poly.type
_entity_poly.pdbx_seq_one_letter_code
_entity_poly.pdbx_strand_id
1 'polypeptide(L)'
;MDRQWMYADRRSKEFIDGVHYFLRVAEANRQRGFICCPCNKCKNQKEYSASRTIHFHLFESGFMPSYNCWTSHGEQGVEMEENEVEDDNIPDFAQYIGFEGNQTGEEEIAADGNDVADDLDQMLQDAREDCESEKEAHKLDKMLEDHRTSLYPGCEQGHKKLDTTLELLRWKAKNGVSDKAFGDLLKLVKNILPGGNKLPETTYEAKKIVCPLGLEVHKIHACPNDCILYRGEEYENLEACPVYKALRYKIRRDDPGEVDGQLTKKRIPAKVMWYFPIIPRLRRLFRNKGNARMLRWHAEERQQDGMLRHPADGSQWRNIDRKFKEFGKDARNIRFGLSTDGMNPFGEMSSGHSTWPVTMCIYNLPPWLCMKRKYIMMPIIIQGPKQPGNDIDVYLMP
;
A
#
# COMPACT_ATOMS: atom_id res chain seq x y z
N MET A 1 -4.53 27.14 4.64
CA MET A 1 -4.24 28.07 3.53
C MET A 1 -3.69 27.28 2.36
N ASP A 2 -4.06 27.64 1.13
CA ASP A 2 -3.39 27.15 -0.07
C ASP A 2 -1.92 27.63 -0.06
N ARG A 3 -0.99 26.71 -0.32
CA ARG A 3 0.47 26.95 -0.33
C ARG A 3 1.05 26.97 -1.74
N GLN A 4 0.22 26.84 -2.77
CA GLN A 4 0.66 26.87 -4.18
C GLN A 4 1.40 28.16 -4.54
N TRP A 5 1.09 29.28 -3.87
CA TRP A 5 1.78 30.56 -4.06
C TRP A 5 3.29 30.49 -3.79
N MET A 6 3.78 29.54 -2.98
CA MET A 6 5.21 29.38 -2.69
C MET A 6 6.02 28.97 -3.92
N TYR A 7 5.34 28.42 -4.93
CA TYR A 7 5.92 27.94 -6.18
C TYR A 7 5.38 28.69 -7.42
N ALA A 8 4.65 29.79 -7.20
CA ALA A 8 4.25 30.70 -8.28
C ALA A 8 5.45 31.48 -8.83
N ASP A 9 5.25 32.22 -9.92
CA ASP A 9 6.27 33.12 -10.46
C ASP A 9 6.74 34.11 -9.37
N ARG A 10 8.05 34.24 -9.18
CA ARG A 10 8.62 35.04 -8.08
C ARG A 10 8.36 36.55 -8.18
N ARG A 11 7.91 37.03 -9.33
CA ARG A 11 7.50 38.41 -9.58
C ARG A 11 5.98 38.59 -9.42
N SER A 12 5.24 37.51 -9.24
CA SER A 12 3.80 37.55 -9.03
C SER A 12 3.47 38.15 -7.68
N LYS A 13 2.30 38.80 -7.60
CA LYS A 13 1.82 39.40 -6.37
C LYS A 13 1.58 38.34 -5.29
N GLU A 14 1.07 37.18 -5.70
CA GLU A 14 0.78 36.04 -4.83
C GLU A 14 2.04 35.52 -4.13
N PHE A 15 3.15 35.39 -4.86
CA PHE A 15 4.43 34.99 -4.28
C PHE A 15 4.95 36.05 -3.29
N ILE A 16 4.89 37.33 -3.67
CA ILE A 16 5.38 38.45 -2.83
C ILE A 16 4.60 38.53 -1.52
N ASP A 17 3.27 38.60 -1.60
CA ASP A 17 2.38 38.70 -0.44
C ASP A 17 2.51 37.46 0.45
N GLY A 18 2.64 36.28 -0.16
CA GLY A 18 2.87 35.03 0.54
C GLY A 18 4.21 34.98 1.28
N VAL A 19 5.32 35.42 0.66
CA VAL A 19 6.63 35.49 1.33
C VAL A 19 6.58 36.42 2.53
N HIS A 20 5.91 37.58 2.42
CA HIS A 20 5.71 38.48 3.56
C HIS A 20 4.89 37.84 4.67
N TYR A 21 3.82 37.10 4.31
CA TYR A 21 3.05 36.33 5.28
C TYR A 21 3.90 35.26 5.97
N PHE A 22 4.69 34.49 5.22
CA PHE A 22 5.62 33.50 5.78
C PHE A 22 6.61 34.13 6.76
N LEU A 23 7.25 35.24 6.40
CA LEU A 23 8.23 35.89 7.26
C LEU A 23 7.62 36.40 8.56
N ARG A 24 6.38 36.90 8.54
CA ARG A 24 5.67 37.27 9.78
C ARG A 24 5.46 36.07 10.70
N VAL A 25 5.03 34.93 10.15
CA VAL A 25 4.85 33.69 10.93
C VAL A 25 6.19 33.16 11.46
N ALA A 26 7.22 33.18 10.62
CA ALA A 26 8.58 32.77 10.97
C ALA A 26 9.20 33.64 12.07
N GLU A 27 8.96 34.95 12.05
CA GLU A 27 9.42 35.87 13.09
C GLU A 27 8.71 35.66 14.42
N ALA A 28 7.42 35.37 14.40
CA ALA A 28 6.65 35.04 15.61
C ALA A 28 7.11 33.74 16.27
N ASN A 29 7.71 32.82 15.50
CA ASN A 29 8.13 31.49 15.95
C ASN A 29 9.66 31.32 16.00
N ARG A 30 10.41 32.39 16.26
CA ARG A 30 11.87 32.35 16.41
C ARG A 30 12.29 31.35 17.48
N GLN A 31 13.28 30.51 17.15
CA GLN A 31 13.93 29.64 18.12
C GLN A 31 15.29 30.25 18.48
N ARG A 32 15.49 30.54 19.78
CA ARG A 32 16.74 31.14 20.30
C ARG A 32 17.17 32.43 19.57
N GLY A 33 16.20 33.18 19.05
CA GLY A 33 16.43 34.44 18.32
C GLY A 33 16.72 34.27 16.81
N PHE A 34 16.80 33.04 16.30
CA PHE A 34 17.07 32.74 14.90
C PHE A 34 15.86 32.15 14.18
N ILE A 35 15.91 32.21 12.85
CA ILE A 35 14.92 31.65 11.93
C ILE A 35 15.66 30.78 10.91
N CYS A 36 15.19 29.54 10.72
CA CYS A 36 15.68 28.66 9.67
C CYS A 36 15.39 29.25 8.28
N CYS A 37 16.28 29.08 7.30
CA CYS A 37 16.03 29.57 5.95
C CYS A 37 15.52 28.45 5.04
N PRO A 38 14.24 28.46 4.60
CA PRO A 38 13.69 27.42 3.73
C PRO A 38 13.97 27.66 2.25
N CYS A 39 14.94 28.53 1.89
CA CYS A 39 15.25 28.73 0.49
C CYS A 39 15.89 27.48 -0.13
N ASN A 40 15.83 27.35 -1.45
CA ASN A 40 16.35 26.19 -2.16
C ASN A 40 17.86 25.90 -1.90
N LYS A 41 18.64 26.95 -1.54
CA LYS A 41 20.06 26.83 -1.16
C LYS A 41 20.26 26.39 0.30
N CYS A 42 19.46 26.90 1.23
CA CYS A 42 19.67 26.73 2.67
C CYS A 42 18.92 25.53 3.26
N LYS A 43 17.77 25.15 2.68
CA LYS A 43 17.01 23.93 3.01
C LYS A 43 16.71 23.73 4.51
N ASN A 44 16.43 24.81 5.24
CA ASN A 44 16.26 24.83 6.71
C ASN A 44 17.48 24.36 7.53
N GLN A 45 18.65 24.22 6.92
CA GLN A 45 19.89 23.83 7.61
C GLN A 45 20.70 25.03 8.10
N LYS A 46 20.38 26.24 7.61
CA LYS A 46 21.03 27.49 8.01
C LYS A 46 20.04 28.39 8.71
N GLU A 47 20.48 28.96 9.81
CA GLU A 47 19.71 29.85 10.66
C GLU A 47 20.22 31.29 10.52
N TYR A 48 19.31 32.26 10.51
CA TYR A 48 19.62 33.68 10.44
C TYR A 48 18.83 34.46 11.48
N SER A 49 19.47 35.44 12.09
CA SER A 49 18.81 36.35 13.05
C SER A 49 17.97 37.42 12.36
N ALA A 50 18.30 37.78 11.11
CA ALA A 50 17.58 38.79 10.34
C ALA A 50 16.66 38.16 9.29
N SER A 51 15.36 38.43 9.38
CA SER A 51 14.35 38.02 8.39
C SER A 51 14.63 38.61 7.00
N ARG A 52 15.27 39.78 6.93
CA ARG A 52 15.70 40.41 5.67
C ARG A 52 16.65 39.52 4.86
N THR A 53 17.51 38.74 5.51
CA THR A 53 18.40 37.80 4.83
C THR A 53 17.61 36.64 4.21
N ILE A 54 16.61 36.14 4.93
CA ILE A 54 15.72 35.07 4.45
C ILE A 54 14.83 35.59 3.32
N HIS A 55 14.31 36.81 3.45
CA HIS A 55 13.57 37.51 2.39
C HIS A 55 14.38 37.54 1.09
N PHE A 56 15.63 38.03 1.14
CA PHE A 56 16.51 38.05 -0.02
C PHE A 56 16.73 36.66 -0.63
N HIS A 57 17.02 35.64 0.20
CA HIS A 57 17.23 34.28 -0.26
C HIS A 57 15.99 33.66 -0.92
N LEU A 58 14.78 33.95 -0.42
CA LEU A 58 13.53 33.46 -1.00
C LEU A 58 13.23 34.12 -2.34
N PHE A 59 13.49 35.41 -2.49
CA PHE A 59 13.33 36.10 -3.77
C PHE A 59 14.38 35.69 -4.81
N GLU A 60 15.61 35.43 -4.40
CA GLU A 60 16.69 35.00 -5.29
C GLU A 60 16.54 33.53 -5.70
N SER A 61 16.33 32.64 -4.73
CA SER A 61 16.43 31.19 -4.92
C SER A 61 15.10 30.45 -4.85
N GLY A 62 14.00 31.11 -4.46
CA GLY A 62 12.72 30.47 -4.19
C GLY A 62 12.74 29.61 -2.91
N PHE A 63 11.55 29.12 -2.53
CA PHE A 63 11.43 28.07 -1.51
C PHE A 63 12.03 26.76 -2.01
N MET A 64 12.49 25.94 -1.07
CA MET A 64 12.86 24.56 -1.35
C MET A 64 11.63 23.75 -1.80
N PRO A 65 11.79 22.77 -2.70
CA PRO A 65 10.67 21.97 -3.21
C PRO A 65 9.90 21.23 -2.11
N SER A 66 8.60 21.03 -2.30
CA SER A 66 7.70 20.23 -1.44
C SER A 66 7.62 20.68 0.04
N TYR A 67 8.11 21.86 0.41
CA TYR A 67 8.03 22.43 1.76
C TYR A 67 6.65 23.04 2.06
N ASN A 68 5.63 22.19 2.15
CA ASN A 68 4.22 22.58 2.27
C ASN A 68 3.72 22.73 3.72
N CYS A 69 4.52 22.30 4.70
CA CYS A 69 4.24 22.44 6.12
C CYS A 69 5.44 23.12 6.79
N TRP A 70 5.19 24.25 7.44
CA TRP A 70 6.21 25.10 8.04
C TRP A 70 6.63 24.63 9.43
N THR A 71 6.95 23.34 9.55
CA THR A 71 7.32 22.69 10.81
C THR A 71 8.51 23.39 11.49
N SER A 72 9.48 23.88 10.72
CA SER A 72 10.61 24.66 11.25
C SER A 72 10.26 26.10 11.66
N HIS A 73 9.02 26.54 11.48
CA HIS A 73 8.56 27.92 11.70
C HIS A 73 7.23 27.97 12.49
N GLY A 74 6.99 26.96 13.33
CA GLY A 74 5.90 26.95 14.31
C GLY A 74 4.55 26.44 13.81
N GLU A 75 4.44 25.96 12.56
CA GLU A 75 3.26 25.21 12.15
C GLU A 75 3.31 23.83 12.83
N GLN A 76 2.30 23.53 13.66
CA GLN A 76 2.20 22.24 14.34
C GLN A 76 2.03 21.11 13.30
N GLY A 77 2.58 19.93 13.61
CA GLY A 77 2.48 18.74 12.76
C GLY A 77 1.04 18.29 12.56
N VAL A 78 0.83 17.12 11.94
CA VAL A 78 -0.53 16.59 11.72
C VAL A 78 -1.23 16.39 13.08
N GLU A 79 -2.24 17.20 13.38
CA GLU A 79 -3.07 17.06 14.58
C GLU A 79 -3.95 15.82 14.46
N MET A 80 -4.19 15.16 15.60
CA MET A 80 -5.14 14.06 15.70
C MET A 80 -6.57 14.60 15.62
N GLU A 81 -7.42 14.01 14.76
CA GLU A 81 -8.85 14.35 14.72
C GLU A 81 -9.59 13.72 15.92
N GLU A 82 -10.64 14.38 16.41
CA GLU A 82 -11.38 13.99 17.63
C GLU A 82 -12.00 12.56 17.58
N ASN A 83 -12.13 11.98 16.38
CA ASN A 83 -12.73 10.66 16.14
C ASN A 83 -11.74 9.60 15.62
N GLU A 84 -10.43 9.88 15.58
CA GLU A 84 -9.45 8.89 15.12
C GLU A 84 -9.18 7.83 16.20
N VAL A 85 -9.77 6.65 15.99
CA VAL A 85 -9.62 5.48 16.87
C VAL A 85 -8.42 4.62 16.45
N GLU A 86 -7.81 3.99 17.45
CA GLU A 86 -6.66 3.09 17.31
C GLU A 86 -7.03 1.87 16.43
N ASP A 87 -6.42 1.75 15.24
CA ASP A 87 -6.61 0.57 14.37
C ASP A 87 -5.73 -0.60 14.84
N ASP A 88 -6.19 -1.31 15.86
CA ASP A 88 -5.62 -2.57 16.35
C ASP A 88 -6.10 -3.80 15.57
N ASN A 89 -6.88 -3.62 14.50
CA ASN A 89 -7.46 -4.75 13.78
C ASN A 89 -6.49 -5.32 12.73
N ILE A 90 -6.54 -6.66 12.64
CA ILE A 90 -6.03 -7.45 11.52
C ILE A 90 -6.39 -6.71 10.21
N PRO A 91 -5.44 -6.48 9.28
CA PRO A 91 -5.65 -5.62 8.12
C PRO A 91 -6.98 -5.91 7.43
N ASP A 92 -7.94 -4.97 7.55
CA ASP A 92 -9.25 -5.09 6.93
C ASP A 92 -9.17 -4.72 5.44
N PHE A 93 -8.36 -5.47 4.70
CA PHE A 93 -8.30 -5.35 3.24
C PHE A 93 -9.59 -5.83 2.57
N ALA A 94 -10.37 -6.69 3.25
CA ALA A 94 -11.64 -7.21 2.79
C ALA A 94 -12.74 -6.14 2.68
N GLN A 95 -12.63 -5.00 3.40
CA GLN A 95 -13.52 -3.85 3.20
C GLN A 95 -13.10 -2.95 2.02
N TYR A 96 -11.82 -2.93 1.65
CA TYR A 96 -11.31 -2.00 0.63
C TYR A 96 -11.32 -2.56 -0.81
N ILE A 97 -11.25 -3.88 -1.00
CA ILE A 97 -11.47 -4.48 -2.32
C ILE A 97 -12.93 -4.88 -2.44
N GLY A 98 -13.73 -3.98 -3.03
CA GLY A 98 -14.95 -4.36 -3.70
C GLY A 98 -14.64 -5.47 -4.72
N PHE A 99 -15.00 -6.71 -4.39
CA PHE A 99 -15.16 -7.76 -5.39
C PHE A 99 -16.43 -7.45 -6.20
N GLU A 100 -16.42 -6.36 -6.97
CA GLU A 100 -17.33 -6.22 -8.09
C GLU A 100 -16.90 -7.25 -9.13
N GLY A 101 -17.65 -8.35 -9.16
CA GLY A 101 -17.67 -9.27 -10.27
C GLY A 101 -18.62 -8.68 -11.32
N ASN A 102 -18.06 -7.94 -12.28
CA ASN A 102 -18.74 -7.82 -13.56
C ASN A 102 -18.62 -9.17 -14.24
N GLN A 103 -19.73 -9.91 -14.27
CA GLN A 103 -19.92 -11.03 -15.17
C GLN A 103 -20.05 -10.47 -16.60
N THR A 104 -18.92 -10.17 -17.23
CA THR A 104 -18.82 -10.29 -18.68
C THR A 104 -18.18 -11.64 -18.93
N GLY A 105 -18.93 -12.54 -19.59
CA GLY A 105 -18.50 -13.90 -19.89
C GLY A 105 -17.17 -13.92 -20.63
N GLU A 106 -16.09 -14.08 -19.88
CA GLU A 106 -14.78 -14.43 -20.42
C GLU A 106 -14.65 -15.93 -20.26
N GLU A 107 -14.80 -16.67 -21.36
CA GLU A 107 -14.45 -18.08 -21.42
C GLU A 107 -12.99 -18.23 -20.95
N GLU A 108 -12.80 -18.95 -19.85
CA GLU A 108 -11.47 -19.35 -19.39
C GLU A 108 -10.88 -20.26 -20.46
N ILE A 109 -9.98 -19.72 -21.30
CA ILE A 109 -9.10 -20.57 -22.11
C ILE A 109 -8.16 -21.24 -21.11
N ALA A 110 -8.58 -22.42 -20.64
CA ALA A 110 -7.75 -23.35 -19.92
C ALA A 110 -6.50 -23.61 -20.76
N ALA A 111 -5.34 -23.23 -20.23
CA ALA A 111 -4.07 -23.60 -20.83
C ALA A 111 -3.86 -25.09 -20.60
N ASP A 112 -4.40 -25.88 -21.54
CA ASP A 112 -4.13 -27.28 -21.82
C ASP A 112 -4.39 -28.27 -20.67
N GLY A 113 -5.27 -29.24 -20.94
CA GLY A 113 -5.68 -30.25 -19.97
C GLY A 113 -4.51 -31.15 -19.57
N ASN A 114 -4.17 -31.15 -18.28
CA ASN A 114 -3.45 -32.24 -17.64
C ASN A 114 -3.90 -32.35 -16.18
N ASP A 115 -3.92 -33.59 -15.69
CA ASP A 115 -4.59 -34.08 -14.48
C ASP A 115 -4.53 -33.14 -13.27
N VAL A 116 -5.70 -32.57 -12.94
CA VAL A 116 -5.92 -31.58 -11.86
C VAL A 116 -5.73 -32.16 -10.45
N ALA A 117 -5.65 -33.49 -10.33
CA ALA A 117 -5.55 -34.19 -9.05
C ALA A 117 -4.10 -34.35 -8.56
N ASP A 118 -3.16 -34.67 -9.46
CA ASP A 118 -1.74 -34.88 -9.11
C ASP A 118 -0.98 -33.56 -8.88
N ASP A 119 -1.49 -32.43 -9.39
CA ASP A 119 -0.90 -31.09 -9.24
C ASP A 119 -1.19 -30.47 -7.85
N LEU A 120 -2.36 -30.75 -7.25
CA LEU A 120 -2.76 -30.14 -5.98
C LEU A 120 -1.94 -30.70 -4.79
N ASP A 121 -1.73 -32.01 -4.72
CA ASP A 121 -0.97 -32.63 -3.64
C ASP A 121 0.51 -32.24 -3.69
N GLN A 122 1.11 -32.12 -4.88
CA GLN A 122 2.47 -31.58 -5.05
C GLN A 122 2.53 -30.10 -4.68
N MET A 123 1.57 -29.28 -5.12
CA MET A 123 1.49 -27.87 -4.73
C MET A 123 1.34 -27.67 -3.22
N LEU A 124 0.67 -28.59 -2.53
CA LEU A 124 0.51 -28.58 -1.07
C LEU A 124 1.78 -29.03 -0.33
N GLN A 125 2.53 -29.97 -0.88
CA GLN A 125 3.84 -30.37 -0.35
C GLN A 125 4.86 -29.24 -0.51
N ASP A 126 4.94 -28.62 -1.69
CA ASP A 126 5.82 -27.47 -1.94
C ASP A 126 5.45 -26.27 -1.05
N ALA A 127 4.15 -26.09 -0.73
CA ALA A 127 3.71 -25.05 0.20
C ALA A 127 4.17 -25.32 1.64
N ARG A 128 4.30 -26.59 2.06
CA ARG A 128 4.87 -26.97 3.37
C ARG A 128 6.38 -26.81 3.40
N GLU A 129 7.08 -27.19 2.33
CA GLU A 129 8.55 -27.09 2.25
C GLU A 129 9.06 -25.64 2.26
N ASP A 130 8.28 -24.70 1.71
CA ASP A 130 8.65 -23.29 1.61
C ASP A 130 8.12 -22.41 2.76
N CYS A 131 7.64 -23.01 3.86
CA CYS A 131 7.33 -22.25 5.07
C CYS A 131 8.65 -21.78 5.70
N GLU A 132 8.92 -20.46 5.64
CA GLU A 132 10.15 -19.88 6.17
C GLU A 132 10.16 -19.89 7.71
N SER A 133 9.02 -20.20 8.34
CA SER A 133 8.90 -20.40 9.78
C SER A 133 7.87 -21.47 10.16
N GLU A 134 8.04 -22.07 11.34
CA GLU A 134 7.07 -23.01 11.93
C GLU A 134 5.66 -22.39 12.05
N LYS A 135 5.57 -21.07 12.21
CA LYS A 135 4.29 -20.35 12.28
C LYS A 135 3.54 -20.38 10.94
N GLU A 136 4.25 -20.34 9.82
CA GLU A 136 3.63 -20.43 8.48
C GLU A 136 3.16 -21.85 8.18
N ALA A 137 3.97 -22.86 8.55
CA ALA A 137 3.59 -24.26 8.42
C ALA A 137 2.33 -24.58 9.23
N HIS A 138 2.25 -24.11 10.49
CA HIS A 138 1.06 -24.27 11.30
C HIS A 138 -0.18 -23.55 10.75
N LYS A 139 -0.02 -22.38 10.11
CA LYS A 139 -1.12 -21.68 9.45
C LYS A 139 -1.64 -22.47 8.25
N LEU A 140 -0.76 -23.02 7.43
CA LEU A 140 -1.10 -23.85 6.28
C LEU A 140 -1.80 -25.15 6.71
N ASP A 141 -1.27 -25.82 7.73
CA ASP A 141 -1.85 -27.06 8.28
C ASP A 141 -3.26 -26.85 8.79
N LYS A 142 -3.46 -25.78 9.57
CA LYS A 142 -4.78 -25.42 10.08
C LYS A 142 -5.78 -25.11 8.96
N MET A 143 -5.32 -24.45 7.89
CA MET A 143 -6.16 -24.17 6.73
C MET A 143 -6.58 -25.47 6.02
N LEU A 144 -5.66 -26.43 5.87
CA LEU A 144 -5.95 -27.74 5.27
C LEU A 144 -6.91 -28.55 6.14
N GLU A 145 -6.75 -28.49 7.46
CA GLU A 145 -7.69 -29.08 8.41
C GLU A 145 -9.09 -28.45 8.25
N ASP A 146 -9.19 -27.13 8.19
CA ASP A 146 -10.44 -26.40 8.01
C ASP A 146 -11.11 -26.69 6.64
N HIS A 147 -10.32 -26.93 5.59
CA HIS A 147 -10.82 -27.35 4.28
C HIS A 147 -11.36 -28.79 4.29
N ARG A 148 -10.70 -29.70 5.01
CA ARG A 148 -11.15 -31.10 5.13
C ARG A 148 -12.37 -31.24 6.04
N THR A 149 -12.47 -30.37 7.05
CA THR A 149 -13.54 -30.37 8.04
C THR A 149 -14.90 -30.04 7.43
N SER A 150 -15.85 -30.97 7.54
CA SER A 150 -17.25 -30.72 7.17
C SER A 150 -17.88 -29.66 8.06
N LEU A 151 -18.80 -28.87 7.50
CA LEU A 151 -19.45 -27.76 8.19
C LEU A 151 -20.25 -28.23 9.42
N TYR A 152 -20.89 -29.39 9.34
CA TYR A 152 -21.58 -30.05 10.45
C TYR A 152 -21.56 -31.58 10.28
N PRO A 153 -21.76 -32.36 11.35
CA PRO A 153 -21.83 -33.82 11.28
C PRO A 153 -22.94 -34.27 10.31
N GLY A 154 -22.61 -35.17 9.38
CA GLY A 154 -23.59 -35.70 8.41
C GLY A 154 -23.95 -34.73 7.28
N CYS A 155 -23.12 -33.74 6.96
CA CYS A 155 -23.36 -32.84 5.82
C CYS A 155 -23.27 -33.59 4.47
N GLU A 156 -24.41 -34.06 3.96
CA GLU A 156 -24.53 -34.78 2.69
C GLU A 156 -24.17 -33.92 1.48
N GLN A 157 -24.40 -32.60 1.57
CA GLN A 157 -24.09 -31.63 0.52
C GLN A 157 -22.57 -31.37 0.39
N GLY A 158 -21.75 -31.91 1.29
CA GLY A 158 -20.30 -31.79 1.23
C GLY A 158 -19.73 -30.44 1.64
N HIS A 159 -20.54 -29.52 2.21
CA HIS A 159 -20.08 -28.21 2.63
C HIS A 159 -18.95 -28.29 3.66
N LYS A 160 -17.87 -27.58 3.39
CA LYS A 160 -16.67 -27.52 4.23
C LYS A 160 -16.61 -26.23 5.02
N LYS A 161 -15.99 -26.29 6.21
CA LYS A 161 -15.87 -25.14 7.10
C LYS A 161 -15.18 -23.96 6.40
N LEU A 162 -14.05 -24.21 5.74
CA LEU A 162 -13.31 -23.16 5.02
C LEU A 162 -14.14 -22.58 3.86
N ASP A 163 -14.69 -23.43 3.00
CA ASP A 163 -15.40 -23.02 1.79
C ASP A 163 -16.66 -22.19 2.12
N THR A 164 -17.48 -22.65 3.06
CA THR A 164 -18.66 -21.91 3.51
C THR A 164 -18.28 -20.56 4.14
N THR A 165 -17.20 -20.51 4.92
CA THR A 165 -16.72 -19.26 5.53
C THR A 165 -16.27 -18.26 4.44
N LEU A 166 -15.55 -18.75 3.42
CA LEU A 166 -15.12 -17.94 2.28
C LEU A 166 -16.31 -17.40 1.48
N GLU A 167 -17.32 -18.21 1.22
CA GLU A 167 -18.54 -17.77 0.51
C GLU A 167 -19.29 -16.68 1.27
N LEU A 168 -19.43 -16.81 2.59
CA LEU A 168 -20.06 -15.80 3.43
C LEU A 168 -19.27 -14.49 3.47
N LEU A 169 -17.94 -14.56 3.53
CA LEU A 169 -17.09 -13.37 3.46
C LEU A 169 -17.14 -12.71 2.07
N ARG A 170 -17.20 -13.50 1.00
CA ARG A 170 -17.42 -12.98 -0.37
C ARG A 170 -18.76 -12.27 -0.48
N TRP A 171 -19.82 -12.86 0.05
CA TRP A 171 -21.15 -12.24 0.10
C TRP A 171 -21.13 -10.94 0.90
N LYS A 172 -20.48 -10.93 2.08
CA LYS A 172 -20.33 -9.74 2.92
C LYS A 172 -19.66 -8.60 2.13
N ALA A 173 -18.52 -8.89 1.47
CA ALA A 173 -17.75 -7.91 0.71
C ALA A 173 -18.55 -7.39 -0.50
N LYS A 174 -19.17 -8.30 -1.27
CA LYS A 174 -19.97 -7.95 -2.45
C LYS A 174 -21.14 -7.01 -2.12
N ASN A 175 -21.74 -7.17 -0.95
CA ASN A 175 -22.93 -6.40 -0.54
C ASN A 175 -22.63 -5.27 0.45
N GLY A 176 -21.34 -4.98 0.72
CA GLY A 176 -20.95 -3.91 1.65
C GLY A 176 -21.49 -4.09 3.07
N VAL A 177 -21.66 -5.34 3.54
CA VAL A 177 -22.30 -5.63 4.83
C VAL A 177 -21.34 -5.27 5.96
N SER A 178 -21.83 -4.52 6.94
CA SER A 178 -21.04 -4.12 8.11
C SER A 178 -20.62 -5.31 8.97
N ASP A 179 -19.51 -5.18 9.70
CA ASP A 179 -19.00 -6.26 10.56
C ASP A 179 -19.99 -6.64 11.67
N LYS A 180 -20.81 -5.69 12.15
CA LYS A 180 -21.89 -5.95 13.11
C LYS A 180 -23.00 -6.78 12.48
N ALA A 181 -23.54 -6.34 11.34
CA ALA A 181 -24.61 -7.05 10.65
C ALA A 181 -24.18 -8.45 10.21
N PHE A 182 -22.93 -8.60 9.76
CA PHE A 182 -22.37 -9.91 9.41
C PHE A 182 -22.25 -10.84 10.63
N GLY A 183 -21.77 -10.32 11.77
CA GLY A 183 -21.72 -11.09 13.01
C GLY A 183 -23.10 -11.53 13.50
N ASP A 184 -24.11 -10.66 13.39
CA ASP A 184 -25.49 -10.99 13.75
C ASP A 184 -26.08 -12.06 12.81
N LEU A 185 -25.79 -11.97 11.50
CA LEU A 185 -26.16 -13.00 10.52
C LEU A 185 -25.50 -14.35 10.81
N LEU A 186 -24.19 -14.37 11.10
CA LEU A 186 -23.47 -15.60 11.43
C LEU A 186 -24.09 -16.33 12.61
N LYS A 187 -24.47 -15.60 13.68
CA LYS A 187 -25.16 -16.16 14.84
C LYS A 187 -26.51 -16.76 14.46
N LEU A 188 -27.29 -16.06 13.63
CA LEU A 188 -28.59 -16.55 13.18
C LEU A 188 -28.45 -17.86 12.39
N VAL A 189 -27.56 -17.88 11.39
CA VAL A 189 -27.33 -19.07 10.56
C VAL A 189 -26.79 -20.23 11.41
N LYS A 190 -25.87 -19.95 12.34
CA LYS A 190 -25.31 -20.96 13.24
C LYS A 190 -26.38 -21.65 14.09
N ASN A 191 -27.39 -20.92 14.54
CA ASN A 191 -28.52 -21.45 15.31
C ASN A 191 -29.51 -22.27 14.48
N ILE A 192 -29.57 -22.02 13.16
CA ILE A 192 -30.43 -22.77 12.23
C ILE A 192 -29.76 -24.10 11.85
N LEU A 193 -28.43 -24.12 11.74
CA LEU A 193 -27.68 -25.32 11.37
C LEU A 193 -27.73 -26.41 12.45
N PRO A 194 -27.52 -27.69 12.08
CA PRO A 194 -27.48 -28.79 13.03
C PRO A 194 -26.46 -28.58 14.16
N GLY A 195 -26.74 -29.21 15.31
CA GLY A 195 -25.86 -29.20 16.47
C GLY A 195 -24.45 -29.72 16.13
N GLY A 196 -23.42 -29.08 16.68
CA GLY A 196 -22.02 -29.42 16.43
C GLY A 196 -21.42 -28.81 15.14
N ASN A 197 -22.13 -27.88 14.49
CA ASN A 197 -21.61 -27.17 13.33
C ASN A 197 -20.37 -26.31 13.67
N LYS A 198 -19.55 -26.07 12.65
CA LYS A 198 -18.26 -25.38 12.71
C LYS A 198 -18.29 -23.98 12.13
N LEU A 199 -19.49 -23.42 11.92
CA LEU A 199 -19.64 -22.06 11.42
C LEU A 199 -19.09 -21.06 12.46
N PRO A 200 -18.31 -20.04 12.05
CA PRO A 200 -17.85 -19.00 12.96
C PRO A 200 -19.01 -18.19 13.55
N GLU A 201 -18.87 -17.74 14.79
CA GLU A 201 -19.89 -16.92 15.48
C GLU A 201 -19.68 -15.43 15.31
N THR A 202 -18.45 -15.05 14.95
CA THR A 202 -18.06 -13.64 14.83
C THR A 202 -17.34 -13.39 13.51
N THR A 203 -17.41 -12.14 13.06
CA THR A 203 -16.64 -11.65 11.92
C THR A 203 -15.14 -11.89 12.12
N TYR A 204 -14.65 -11.74 13.36
CA TYR A 204 -13.26 -12.01 13.70
C TYR A 204 -12.88 -13.48 13.51
N GLU A 205 -13.69 -14.42 13.99
CA GLU A 205 -13.45 -15.85 13.79
C GLU A 205 -13.46 -16.24 12.31
N ALA A 206 -14.43 -15.71 11.54
CA ALA A 206 -14.49 -15.91 10.10
C ALA A 206 -13.22 -15.39 9.41
N LYS A 207 -12.78 -14.16 9.73
CA LYS A 207 -11.53 -13.55 9.23
C LYS A 207 -10.31 -14.39 9.63
N LYS A 208 -10.29 -14.96 10.84
CA LYS A 208 -9.18 -15.79 11.34
C LYS A 208 -9.04 -17.12 10.59
N ILE A 209 -10.16 -17.73 10.17
CA ILE A 209 -10.15 -18.96 9.36
C ILE A 209 -9.49 -18.70 7.99
N VAL A 210 -9.75 -17.55 7.37
CA VAL A 210 -9.19 -17.20 6.06
C VAL A 210 -7.86 -16.45 6.12
N CYS A 211 -7.43 -16.02 7.30
CA CYS A 211 -6.18 -15.28 7.51
C CYS A 211 -4.94 -15.97 6.91
N PRO A 212 -4.77 -17.30 6.96
CA PRO A 212 -3.67 -17.99 6.25
C PRO A 212 -3.63 -17.76 4.73
N LEU A 213 -4.78 -17.47 4.10
CA LEU A 213 -4.89 -17.16 2.68
C LEU A 213 -4.57 -15.69 2.37
N GLY A 214 -4.53 -14.84 3.39
CA GLY A 214 -4.24 -13.42 3.27
C GLY A 214 -2.85 -13.18 2.69
N LEU A 215 -2.73 -12.17 1.84
CA LEU A 215 -1.42 -11.62 1.51
C LEU A 215 -0.92 -10.83 2.72
N GLU A 216 0.36 -11.02 3.04
CA GLU A 216 1.00 -10.21 4.07
C GLU A 216 0.94 -8.73 3.69
N VAL A 217 0.71 -7.87 4.68
CA VAL A 217 0.65 -6.42 4.48
C VAL A 217 1.59 -5.77 5.47
N HIS A 218 2.53 -4.98 4.95
CA HIS A 218 3.48 -4.22 5.75
C HIS A 218 2.99 -2.77 5.83
N LYS A 219 2.67 -2.32 7.05
CA LYS A 219 2.38 -0.90 7.33
C LYS A 219 3.72 -0.18 7.51
N ILE A 220 4.12 0.64 6.55
CA ILE A 220 5.36 1.42 6.60
C ILE A 220 5.02 2.88 6.88
N HIS A 221 5.60 3.47 7.92
CA HIS A 221 5.36 4.89 8.22
C HIS A 221 6.08 5.74 7.17
N ALA A 222 5.44 6.82 6.72
CA ALA A 222 6.01 7.77 5.77
C ALA A 222 6.14 9.15 6.41
N CYS A 223 7.11 9.94 5.93
CA CYS A 223 7.15 11.36 6.24
C CYS A 223 5.86 12.03 5.73
N PRO A 224 5.23 12.94 6.49
CA PRO A 224 4.08 13.72 5.99
C PRO A 224 4.36 14.57 4.75
N ASN A 225 5.64 14.89 4.51
CA ASN A 225 6.14 15.61 3.34
C ASN A 225 6.78 14.67 2.30
N ASP A 226 6.54 13.36 2.39
CA ASP A 226 6.89 12.36 1.37
C ASP A 226 8.38 12.17 1.11
N CYS A 227 9.22 12.62 2.04
CA CYS A 227 10.68 12.63 1.85
C CYS A 227 11.35 11.29 2.09
N ILE A 228 10.81 10.50 3.03
CA ILE A 228 11.37 9.21 3.44
C ILE A 228 10.26 8.25 3.86
N LEU A 229 10.56 6.96 3.77
CA LEU A 229 9.89 5.90 4.49
C LEU A 229 10.70 5.58 5.75
N TYR A 230 10.06 5.52 6.91
CA TYR A 230 10.69 5.08 8.15
C TYR A 230 10.84 3.55 8.14
N ARG A 231 11.81 3.08 7.36
CA ARG A 231 12.18 1.67 7.16
C ARG A 231 13.69 1.53 7.03
N GLY A 232 14.18 0.31 7.25
CA GLY A 232 15.60 -0.02 7.14
C GLY A 232 16.45 0.64 8.23
N GLU A 233 17.72 0.26 8.27
CA GLU A 233 18.64 0.64 9.36
C GLU A 233 18.79 2.16 9.54
N GLU A 234 18.67 2.93 8.45
CA GLU A 234 18.88 4.39 8.47
C GLU A 234 17.71 5.17 9.08
N TYR A 235 16.46 4.76 8.84
CA TYR A 235 15.28 5.58 9.14
C TYR A 235 14.27 4.93 10.10
N GLU A 236 14.32 3.61 10.31
CA GLU A 236 13.31 2.87 11.07
C GLU A 236 13.11 3.40 12.50
N ASN A 237 14.20 3.80 13.16
CA ASN A 237 14.19 4.26 14.55
C ASN A 237 14.05 5.78 14.70
N LEU A 238 13.90 6.52 13.59
CA LEU A 238 13.74 7.97 13.65
C LEU A 238 12.32 8.35 14.07
N GLU A 239 12.22 9.37 14.92
CA GLU A 239 10.95 9.99 15.32
C GLU A 239 10.63 11.26 14.52
N ALA A 240 11.60 11.81 13.82
CA ALA A 240 11.45 12.97 12.96
C ALA A 240 12.24 12.80 11.66
N CYS A 241 11.70 13.34 10.58
CA CYS A 241 12.31 13.28 9.26
C CYS A 241 13.67 14.02 9.27
N PRO A 242 14.76 13.40 8.80
CA PRO A 242 16.07 14.02 8.84
C PRO A 242 16.16 15.26 7.93
N VAL A 243 15.36 15.32 6.87
CA VAL A 243 15.35 16.37 5.85
C VAL A 243 14.65 17.64 6.32
N TYR A 244 13.42 17.53 6.83
CA TYR A 244 12.56 18.68 7.18
C TYR A 244 12.15 18.73 8.65
N LYS A 245 12.65 17.81 9.49
CA LYS A 245 12.31 17.68 10.90
C LYS A 245 10.81 17.50 11.17
N ALA A 246 10.04 17.07 10.16
CA ALA A 246 8.64 16.73 10.31
C ALA A 246 8.51 15.51 11.24
N LEU A 247 7.61 15.58 12.21
CA LEU A 247 7.38 14.49 13.16
C LEU A 247 6.76 13.27 12.46
N ARG A 248 7.20 12.09 12.88
CA ARG A 248 6.66 10.80 12.41
C ARG A 248 5.25 10.54 12.92
N TYR A 249 4.93 11.02 14.11
CA TYR A 249 3.67 10.76 14.80
C TYR A 249 2.81 12.03 14.90
N LYS A 250 1.49 11.85 14.97
CA LYS A 250 0.52 12.93 15.16
C LYS A 250 0.62 13.52 16.58
N ILE A 251 0.30 14.80 16.70
CA ILE A 251 0.25 15.52 17.98
C ILE A 251 -1.17 15.45 18.54
N ARG A 252 -1.33 15.05 19.81
CA ARG A 252 -2.61 15.12 20.53
C ARG A 252 -2.83 16.55 21.05
N ARG A 253 -4.04 17.08 20.92
CA ARG A 253 -4.40 18.41 21.45
C ARG A 253 -4.28 18.50 22.97
N ASP A 254 -4.39 17.37 23.67
CA ASP A 254 -4.47 17.30 25.13
C ASP A 254 -3.18 16.79 25.81
N ASP A 255 -2.03 16.74 25.13
CA ASP A 255 -0.76 16.33 25.76
C ASP A 255 -0.02 17.54 26.36
N PRO A 256 -0.09 17.79 27.68
CA PRO A 256 0.96 18.53 28.36
C PRO A 256 2.21 17.66 28.24
N GLY A 257 3.23 18.14 27.53
CA GLY A 257 4.44 17.37 27.24
C GLY A 257 4.96 16.55 28.42
N GLU A 258 5.51 15.38 28.10
CA GLU A 258 6.09 14.37 28.99
C GLU A 258 6.10 14.74 30.49
N VAL A 259 5.04 14.36 31.19
CA VAL A 259 5.04 14.29 32.64
C VAL A 259 5.27 12.83 33.01
N ASP A 260 6.45 12.55 33.60
CA ASP A 260 6.75 11.33 34.37
C ASP A 260 6.98 10.00 33.64
N GLY A 261 7.65 10.00 32.48
CA GLY A 261 8.34 8.79 31.98
C GLY A 261 7.47 7.53 31.78
N GLN A 262 6.15 7.68 31.81
CA GLN A 262 5.17 6.61 31.62
C GLN A 262 4.65 6.66 30.19
N LEU A 263 5.24 5.85 29.32
CA LEU A 263 4.72 5.51 27.99
C LEU A 263 3.37 4.82 28.13
N THR A 264 2.27 5.58 28.24
CA THR A 264 0.93 4.99 28.48
C THR A 264 -0.08 5.19 27.36
N LYS A 265 0.29 5.80 26.21
CA LYS A 265 -0.65 5.93 25.08
C LYS A 265 0.04 5.69 23.72
N LYS A 266 -0.57 4.86 22.86
CA LYS A 266 -0.04 4.49 21.54
C LYS A 266 0.13 5.72 20.64
N ARG A 267 1.30 5.79 19.96
CA ARG A 267 1.66 6.88 19.04
C ARG A 267 1.12 6.57 17.64
N ILE A 268 0.26 7.44 17.10
CA ILE A 268 -0.36 7.27 15.78
C ILE A 268 0.56 7.89 14.72
N PRO A 269 0.99 7.14 13.68
CA PRO A 269 1.81 7.69 12.61
C PRO A 269 1.06 8.78 11.83
N ALA A 270 1.78 9.83 11.43
CA ALA A 270 1.22 10.96 10.71
C ALA A 270 0.88 10.61 9.24
N LYS A 271 1.62 9.67 8.63
CA LYS A 271 1.33 9.12 7.30
C LYS A 271 1.75 7.65 7.22
N VAL A 272 0.95 6.82 6.54
CA VAL A 272 1.20 5.39 6.38
C VAL A 272 1.09 4.98 4.91
N MET A 273 2.04 4.16 4.50
CA MET A 273 2.05 3.40 3.26
C MET A 273 1.72 1.94 3.59
N TRP A 274 0.86 1.32 2.79
CA TRP A 274 0.59 -0.10 2.85
C TRP A 274 1.35 -0.78 1.73
N TYR A 275 2.26 -1.69 2.07
CA TYR A 275 3.05 -2.47 1.13
C TYR A 275 2.60 -3.93 1.14
N PHE A 276 2.35 -4.47 -0.04
CA PHE A 276 1.98 -5.85 -0.28
C PHE A 276 3.17 -6.54 -0.97
N PRO A 277 3.96 -7.35 -0.25
CA PRO A 277 5.19 -7.91 -0.79
C PRO A 277 4.99 -8.63 -2.12
N ILE A 278 5.78 -8.23 -3.12
CA ILE A 278 5.69 -8.79 -4.47
C ILE A 278 6.40 -10.14 -4.59
N ILE A 279 7.47 -10.37 -3.82
CA ILE A 279 8.31 -11.56 -3.91
C ILE A 279 7.50 -12.85 -3.66
N PRO A 280 6.69 -12.96 -2.57
CA PRO A 280 5.89 -14.15 -2.34
C PRO A 280 4.88 -14.42 -3.47
N ARG A 281 4.33 -13.37 -4.09
CA ARG A 281 3.38 -13.49 -5.20
C ARG A 281 4.07 -14.01 -6.46
N LEU A 282 5.26 -13.51 -6.77
CA LEU A 282 6.05 -13.99 -7.90
C LEU A 282 6.50 -15.44 -7.70
N ARG A 283 6.95 -15.82 -6.50
CA ARG A 283 7.27 -17.22 -6.17
C ARG A 283 6.09 -18.14 -6.47
N ARG A 284 4.88 -17.79 -6.02
CA ARG A 284 3.64 -18.55 -6.29
C ARG A 284 3.34 -18.66 -7.80
N LEU A 285 3.54 -17.58 -8.57
CA LEU A 285 3.36 -17.62 -10.02
C LEU A 285 4.37 -18.56 -10.71
N PHE A 286 5.63 -18.56 -10.29
CA PHE A 286 6.66 -19.43 -10.86
C PHE A 286 6.53 -20.90 -10.44
N ARG A 287 5.87 -21.21 -9.31
CA ARG A 287 5.61 -22.61 -8.91
C ARG A 287 4.62 -23.31 -9.84
N ASN A 288 3.59 -22.60 -10.29
CA ASN A 288 2.66 -23.18 -11.26
C ASN A 288 3.35 -23.28 -12.64
N LYS A 289 3.51 -24.50 -13.14
CA LYS A 289 4.21 -24.80 -14.40
C LYS A 289 3.65 -24.02 -15.59
N GLY A 290 2.33 -23.89 -15.67
CA GLY A 290 1.64 -23.13 -16.72
C GLY A 290 1.97 -21.65 -16.67
N ASN A 291 1.82 -21.02 -15.50
CA ASN A 291 2.19 -19.62 -15.29
C ASN A 291 3.69 -19.38 -15.54
N ALA A 292 4.56 -20.27 -15.06
CA ALA A 292 6.01 -20.16 -15.26
C ALA A 292 6.41 -20.15 -16.74
N ARG A 293 5.76 -20.98 -17.57
CA ARG A 293 5.91 -20.94 -19.04
C ARG A 293 5.45 -19.59 -19.60
N MET A 294 4.26 -19.13 -19.21
CA MET A 294 3.70 -17.85 -19.67
C MET A 294 4.58 -16.65 -19.28
N LEU A 295 5.26 -16.68 -18.13
CA LEU A 295 6.20 -15.63 -17.70
C LEU A 295 7.49 -15.57 -18.52
N ARG A 296 7.81 -16.61 -19.29
CA ARG A 296 8.95 -16.63 -20.22
C ARG A 296 8.54 -16.47 -21.69
N TRP A 297 7.23 -16.44 -21.96
CA TRP A 297 6.66 -16.32 -23.30
C TRP A 297 7.28 -15.20 -24.13
N HIS A 298 7.49 -14.02 -23.53
CA HIS A 298 8.07 -12.86 -24.22
C HIS A 298 9.43 -13.12 -24.88
N ALA A 299 10.19 -14.11 -24.40
CA ALA A 299 11.51 -14.48 -24.92
C ALA A 299 11.48 -15.79 -25.71
N GLU A 300 10.69 -16.78 -25.25
CA GLU A 300 10.71 -18.15 -25.78
C GLU A 300 9.73 -18.38 -26.94
N GLU A 301 8.54 -17.78 -26.88
CA GLU A 301 7.42 -18.11 -27.77
C GLU A 301 6.93 -16.91 -28.61
N ARG A 302 7.35 -15.70 -28.25
CA ARG A 302 6.96 -14.47 -28.95
C ARG A 302 7.55 -14.40 -30.36
N GLN A 303 6.71 -14.06 -31.33
CA GLN A 303 7.13 -13.79 -32.71
C GLN A 303 8.04 -12.57 -32.82
N GLN A 304 9.16 -12.72 -33.54
CA GLN A 304 10.15 -11.66 -33.80
C GLN A 304 10.22 -11.36 -35.30
N ASP A 305 9.22 -10.66 -35.82
CA ASP A 305 9.10 -10.28 -37.25
C ASP A 305 9.49 -8.82 -37.53
N GLY A 306 10.00 -8.11 -36.51
CA GLY A 306 10.34 -6.69 -36.59
C GLY A 306 9.17 -5.73 -36.38
N MET A 307 7.95 -6.23 -36.16
CA MET A 307 6.77 -5.42 -35.87
C MET A 307 6.61 -5.16 -34.36
N LEU A 308 5.95 -4.06 -34.00
CA LEU A 308 5.61 -3.76 -32.60
C LEU A 308 4.33 -4.51 -32.20
N ARG A 309 4.47 -5.70 -31.60
CA ARG A 309 3.34 -6.55 -31.19
C ARG A 309 3.16 -6.63 -29.67
N HIS A 310 4.24 -6.38 -28.93
CA HIS A 310 4.32 -6.56 -27.49
C HIS A 310 5.27 -5.52 -26.87
N PRO A 311 5.15 -5.15 -25.58
CA PRO A 311 6.11 -4.24 -24.93
C PRO A 311 7.57 -4.63 -25.09
N ALA A 312 7.88 -5.94 -25.21
CA ALA A 312 9.22 -6.44 -25.49
C ALA A 312 9.80 -6.03 -26.86
N ASP A 313 8.95 -5.65 -27.82
CA ASP A 313 9.37 -5.08 -29.11
C ASP A 313 9.70 -3.58 -29.02
N GLY A 314 9.40 -2.95 -27.89
CA GLY A 314 9.62 -1.53 -27.65
C GLY A 314 11.10 -1.17 -27.56
N SER A 315 11.42 0.06 -27.93
CA SER A 315 12.76 0.62 -27.75
C SER A 315 13.19 0.65 -26.27
N GLN A 316 12.25 0.86 -25.35
CA GLN A 316 12.51 0.90 -23.92
C GLN A 316 12.98 -0.46 -23.37
N TRP A 317 12.37 -1.56 -23.80
CA TRP A 317 12.80 -2.90 -23.41
C TRP A 317 14.24 -3.17 -23.88
N ARG A 318 14.55 -2.86 -25.14
CA ARG A 318 15.92 -2.98 -25.67
C ARG A 318 16.93 -2.10 -24.93
N ASN A 319 16.53 -0.91 -24.49
CA ASN A 319 17.40 -0.03 -23.71
C ASN A 319 17.73 -0.64 -22.34
N ILE A 320 16.73 -1.26 -21.67
CA ILE A 320 16.94 -1.99 -20.42
C ILE A 320 17.92 -3.15 -20.63
N ASP A 321 17.73 -3.96 -21.67
CA ASP A 321 18.61 -5.11 -21.95
C ASP A 321 20.05 -4.70 -22.27
N ARG A 322 20.23 -3.56 -22.94
CA ARG A 322 21.56 -2.99 -23.20
C ARG A 322 22.24 -2.49 -21.93
N LYS A 323 21.47 -1.84 -21.04
CA LYS A 323 21.98 -1.27 -19.78
C LYS A 323 22.27 -2.35 -18.74
N PHE A 324 21.41 -3.37 -18.66
CA PHE A 324 21.48 -4.46 -17.68
C PHE A 324 21.59 -5.80 -18.41
N LYS A 325 22.76 -6.06 -19.03
CA LYS A 325 22.96 -7.23 -19.91
C LYS A 325 22.65 -8.56 -19.23
N GLU A 326 23.13 -8.77 -18.00
CA GLU A 326 22.86 -10.02 -17.26
C GLU A 326 21.37 -10.17 -16.93
N PHE A 327 20.67 -9.06 -16.65
CA PHE A 327 19.23 -9.07 -16.44
C PHE A 327 18.48 -9.43 -17.74
N GLY A 328 18.90 -8.87 -18.87
CA GLY A 328 18.29 -9.13 -20.18
C GLY A 328 18.46 -10.57 -20.69
N LYS A 329 19.51 -11.28 -20.25
CA LYS A 329 19.81 -12.64 -20.69
C LYS A 329 18.89 -13.72 -20.10
N ASP A 330 18.35 -13.51 -18.89
CA ASP A 330 17.49 -14.50 -18.24
C ASP A 330 16.02 -14.20 -18.51
N ALA A 331 15.34 -15.10 -19.24
CA ALA A 331 13.92 -14.99 -19.55
C ALA A 331 13.00 -15.02 -18.31
N ARG A 332 13.51 -15.44 -17.14
CA ARG A 332 12.76 -15.42 -15.88
C ARG A 332 12.74 -14.04 -15.22
N ASN A 333 13.57 -13.12 -15.68
CA ASN A 333 13.58 -11.76 -15.14
C ASN A 333 12.33 -11.01 -15.57
N ILE A 334 11.56 -10.56 -14.57
CA ILE A 334 10.26 -9.95 -14.76
C ILE A 334 10.40 -8.44 -14.97
N ARG A 335 9.72 -7.93 -16.00
CA ARG A 335 9.53 -6.51 -16.24
C ARG A 335 8.09 -6.13 -15.98
N PHE A 336 7.92 -5.02 -15.29
CA PHE A 336 6.61 -4.51 -14.91
C PHE A 336 6.28 -3.24 -15.66
N GLY A 337 5.02 -3.13 -16.09
CA GLY A 337 4.39 -1.84 -16.30
C GLY A 337 3.89 -1.32 -14.96
N LEU A 338 4.19 -0.08 -14.62
CA LEU A 338 3.71 0.56 -13.41
C LEU A 338 2.74 1.67 -13.79
N SER A 339 1.60 1.71 -13.12
CA SER A 339 0.65 2.82 -13.19
C SER A 339 0.18 3.20 -11.79
N THR A 340 -0.11 4.46 -11.58
CA THR A 340 -0.63 5.00 -10.33
C THR A 340 -1.49 6.22 -10.65
N ASP A 341 -2.59 6.37 -9.94
CA ASP A 341 -3.47 7.53 -10.04
C ASP A 341 -4.13 7.80 -8.68
N GLY A 342 -4.57 9.03 -8.46
CA GLY A 342 -5.25 9.43 -7.24
C GLY A 342 -6.74 9.08 -7.30
N MET A 343 -7.25 8.41 -6.26
CA MET A 343 -8.68 8.15 -6.08
C MET A 343 -9.17 8.62 -4.71
N ASN A 344 -10.46 8.94 -4.61
CA ASN A 344 -11.12 9.27 -3.35
C ASN A 344 -12.13 8.16 -2.99
N PRO A 345 -11.84 7.30 -2.00
CA PRO A 345 -12.72 6.20 -1.64
C PRO A 345 -13.99 6.64 -0.89
N PHE A 346 -14.10 7.90 -0.47
CA PHE A 346 -15.21 8.40 0.35
C PHE A 346 -16.24 9.25 -0.42
N GLY A 347 -16.18 9.23 -1.75
CA GLY A 347 -17.14 9.90 -2.64
C GLY A 347 -16.73 11.31 -3.11
N GLU A 348 -17.41 11.81 -4.15
CA GLU A 348 -17.02 13.03 -4.90
C GLU A 348 -16.98 14.33 -4.08
N MET A 349 -17.59 14.37 -2.89
CA MET A 349 -17.80 15.61 -2.12
C MET A 349 -16.78 15.86 -1.00
N SER A 350 -15.87 14.93 -0.69
CA SER A 350 -14.87 15.11 0.38
C SER A 350 -13.46 15.26 -0.18
N SER A 351 -12.94 16.48 -0.34
CA SER A 351 -11.55 16.71 -0.76
C SER A 351 -10.49 16.44 0.34
N GLY A 352 -10.91 15.89 1.48
CA GLY A 352 -10.04 15.64 2.63
C GLY A 352 -9.16 14.38 2.52
N HIS A 353 -9.40 13.52 1.52
CA HIS A 353 -8.69 12.25 1.39
C HIS A 353 -8.30 11.94 -0.06
N SER A 354 -7.05 11.49 -0.24
CA SER A 354 -6.51 11.03 -1.53
C SER A 354 -5.76 9.72 -1.32
N THR A 355 -6.23 8.66 -1.97
CA THR A 355 -5.59 7.35 -1.94
C THR A 355 -4.92 7.10 -3.28
N TRP A 356 -3.65 6.73 -3.26
CA TRP A 356 -2.88 6.44 -4.47
C TRP A 356 -2.51 4.96 -4.50
N PRO A 357 -3.30 4.11 -5.16
CA PRO A 357 -2.90 2.74 -5.46
C PRO A 357 -1.83 2.74 -6.56
N VAL A 358 -0.72 2.06 -6.31
CA VAL A 358 0.22 1.68 -7.37
C VAL A 358 -0.18 0.31 -7.88
N THR A 359 -0.38 0.18 -9.19
CA THR A 359 -0.66 -1.07 -9.86
C THR A 359 0.51 -1.49 -10.75
N MET A 360 0.83 -2.77 -10.75
CA MET A 360 1.89 -3.40 -11.54
C MET A 360 1.29 -4.46 -12.47
N CYS A 361 1.54 -4.31 -13.77
CA CYS A 361 1.22 -5.30 -14.80
C CYS A 361 2.49 -6.08 -15.18
N ILE A 362 2.38 -7.39 -15.33
CA ILE A 362 3.52 -8.24 -15.73
C ILE A 362 3.65 -8.22 -17.26
N TYR A 363 4.59 -7.43 -17.78
CA TYR A 363 4.81 -7.31 -19.23
C TYR A 363 5.53 -8.50 -19.85
N ASN A 364 5.93 -9.50 -19.08
CA ASN A 364 6.45 -10.74 -19.64
C ASN A 364 5.37 -11.66 -20.20
N LEU A 365 4.12 -11.47 -19.78
CA LEU A 365 2.99 -12.30 -20.17
C LEU A 365 2.51 -11.97 -21.59
N PRO A 366 1.88 -12.93 -22.28
CA PRO A 366 1.25 -12.68 -23.57
C PRO A 366 0.23 -11.51 -23.53
N PRO A 367 0.00 -10.82 -24.68
CA PRO A 367 -0.94 -9.70 -24.76
C PRO A 367 -2.36 -10.01 -24.24
N TRP A 368 -2.83 -11.25 -24.41
CA TRP A 368 -4.15 -11.68 -23.96
C TRP A 368 -4.23 -11.96 -22.45
N LEU A 369 -3.10 -12.02 -21.74
CA LEU A 369 -3.04 -12.25 -20.30
C LEU A 369 -2.56 -11.03 -19.51
N CYS A 370 -1.63 -10.22 -20.04
CA CYS A 370 -0.91 -9.21 -19.27
C CYS A 370 -1.79 -8.09 -18.68
N MET A 371 -2.98 -7.86 -19.26
CA MET A 371 -3.97 -6.88 -18.78
C MET A 371 -5.16 -7.51 -18.04
N LYS A 372 -5.16 -8.84 -17.85
CA LYS A 372 -6.23 -9.51 -17.09
C LYS A 372 -6.07 -9.22 -15.61
N ARG A 373 -7.20 -8.95 -14.92
CA ARG A 373 -7.26 -8.62 -13.48
C ARG A 373 -6.43 -9.57 -12.61
N LYS A 374 -6.40 -10.87 -12.94
CA LYS A 374 -5.62 -11.91 -12.23
C LYS A 374 -4.11 -11.62 -12.21
N TYR A 375 -3.57 -10.96 -13.23
CA TYR A 375 -2.15 -10.70 -13.41
C TYR A 375 -1.74 -9.24 -13.14
N ILE A 376 -2.71 -8.40 -12.74
CA ILE A 376 -2.44 -7.04 -12.26
C ILE A 376 -2.34 -7.08 -10.73
N MET A 377 -1.22 -6.59 -10.22
CA MET A 377 -0.92 -6.54 -8.79
C MET A 377 -1.07 -5.13 -8.27
N MET A 378 -1.60 -4.95 -7.06
CA MET A 378 -1.54 -3.68 -6.34
C MET A 378 -0.57 -3.81 -5.17
N PRO A 379 0.74 -3.58 -5.36
CA PRO A 379 1.76 -3.72 -4.31
C PRO A 379 1.76 -2.60 -3.28
N ILE A 380 1.20 -1.43 -3.59
CA ILE A 380 1.34 -0.25 -2.74
C ILE A 380 0.01 0.50 -2.70
N ILE A 381 -0.40 0.91 -1.50
CA ILE A 381 -1.44 1.92 -1.29
C ILE A 381 -0.85 3.02 -0.43
N ILE A 382 -0.84 4.23 -0.97
CA ILE A 382 -0.39 5.42 -0.25
C ILE A 382 -1.65 6.16 0.21
N GLN A 383 -1.80 6.31 1.53
CA GLN A 383 -2.87 7.09 2.12
C GLN A 383 -2.36 8.48 2.49
N GLY A 384 -3.20 9.48 2.30
CA GLY A 384 -2.96 10.81 2.85
C GLY A 384 -4.00 11.81 2.36
N PRO A 385 -4.07 13.00 2.97
CA PRO A 385 -4.96 14.05 2.46
C PRO A 385 -4.47 14.64 1.14
N LYS A 386 -3.20 14.38 0.75
CA LYS A 386 -2.56 14.96 -0.43
C LYS A 386 -1.82 13.90 -1.25
N GLN A 387 -1.78 14.14 -2.55
CA GLN A 387 -1.00 13.36 -3.50
C GLN A 387 0.52 13.43 -3.23
N PRO A 388 1.26 12.35 -3.46
CA PRO A 388 2.72 12.33 -3.33
C PRO A 388 3.44 13.18 -4.39
N GLY A 389 2.78 13.48 -5.52
CA GLY A 389 3.36 14.33 -6.57
C GLY A 389 4.66 13.74 -7.12
N ASN A 390 5.72 14.55 -7.15
CA ASN A 390 7.03 14.13 -7.67
C ASN A 390 7.76 13.16 -6.74
N ASP A 391 7.35 13.07 -5.47
CA ASP A 391 8.00 12.25 -4.44
C ASP A 391 7.45 10.80 -4.42
N ILE A 392 6.83 10.36 -5.52
CA ILE A 392 6.28 8.99 -5.67
C ILE A 392 7.37 7.91 -5.63
N ASP A 393 8.58 8.25 -6.07
CA ASP A 393 9.74 7.37 -6.11
C ASP A 393 10.14 6.85 -4.71
N VAL A 394 9.95 7.67 -3.67
CA VAL A 394 10.16 7.27 -2.27
C VAL A 394 9.32 6.04 -1.90
N TYR A 395 8.10 5.94 -2.45
CA TYR A 395 7.20 4.83 -2.21
C TYR A 395 7.50 3.59 -3.05
N LEU A 396 8.33 3.71 -4.10
CA LEU A 396 8.74 2.58 -4.95
C LEU A 396 10.03 1.91 -4.47
N MET A 397 10.60 2.38 -3.35
CA MET A 397 11.84 1.86 -2.77
C MET A 397 11.70 0.46 -2.13
N PRO A 398 10.59 0.07 -1.49
CA PRO A 398 10.37 -1.31 -1.04
C PRO A 398 10.08 -2.26 -2.18
#